data_AF-A0A2Z6QEK6-F1
#
_entry.id   AF-A0A2Z6QEK6-F1
#
_cell.length_a   1.000
_cell.length_b   1.000
_cell.length_c   1.000
_cell.angle_alpha   90.00
_cell.angle_beta   90.00
_cell.angle_gamma   90.00
#
_symmetry.space_group_name_H-M   'P 1'
#
loop_
_entity.id
_entity.type
_entity.pdbx_description
1 polymer ?
#
loop_
_entity_poly.entity_id
_entity_poly.type
_entity_poly.pdbx_seq_one_letter_code
_entity_poly.pdbx_strand_id
1 'polypeptide(L)'
;MEPSTSKDLDSLTALVSRNHTKANKLRNDLKKCCKLLLKLVTDLSTVAKPATHAQLVTNVTTLSRMILDGSFSLTEFCQQITTDELHLSMWTRDPDLSSNLH
;
A
#
# COMPACT_ATOMS: atom_id res chain seq x y z
N MET A 1 54.10 -2.73 2.76
CA MET A 1 53.15 -3.26 1.76
C MET A 1 51.76 -2.94 2.31
N GLU A 2 51.16 -1.82 1.90
CA GLU A 2 49.77 -1.45 2.26
C GLU A 2 49.00 -0.93 1.02
N PRO A 3 48.56 -1.80 0.09
CA PRO A 3 47.67 -1.41 -1.00
C PRO A 3 46.23 -1.93 -0.83
N SER A 4 46.00 -2.87 0.10
CA SER A 4 44.74 -3.62 0.24
C SER A 4 43.62 -2.77 0.86
N THR A 5 43.92 -2.05 1.94
CA THR A 5 42.95 -1.23 2.69
C THR A 5 42.33 -0.10 1.87
N SER A 6 43.10 0.54 0.98
CA SER A 6 42.60 1.60 0.09
C SER A 6 41.56 1.08 -0.90
N LYS A 7 41.84 -0.07 -1.54
CA LYS A 7 40.96 -0.65 -2.56
C LYS A 7 39.65 -1.19 -1.95
N ASP A 8 39.72 -1.70 -0.73
CA ASP A 8 38.55 -2.15 0.02
C ASP A 8 37.68 -0.96 0.45
N LEU A 9 38.30 0.16 0.84
CA LEU A 9 37.59 1.40 1.18
C LEU A 9 36.88 2.02 -0.03
N ASP A 10 37.55 2.04 -1.20
CA ASP A 10 36.96 2.53 -2.46
C ASP A 10 35.78 1.64 -2.88
N SER A 11 35.92 0.32 -2.74
CA SER A 11 34.86 -0.65 -3.03
C SER A 11 33.65 -0.49 -2.10
N LEU A 12 33.90 -0.28 -0.81
CA LEU A 12 32.84 -0.02 0.17
C LEU A 12 32.12 1.30 -0.14
N THR A 13 32.85 2.36 -0.49
CA THR A 13 32.29 3.67 -0.84
C THR A 13 31.40 3.57 -2.10
N ALA A 14 31.84 2.81 -3.11
CA ALA A 14 31.04 2.53 -4.30
C ALA A 14 29.76 1.74 -3.98
N LEU A 15 29.86 0.75 -3.09
CA LEU A 15 28.70 -0.04 -2.64
C LEU A 15 27.68 0.82 -1.90
N VAL A 16 28.12 1.64 -0.94
CA VAL A 16 27.27 2.55 -0.19
C VAL A 16 26.57 3.54 -1.13
N SER A 17 27.29 4.12 -2.09
CA SER A 17 26.74 5.04 -3.08
C SER A 17 25.67 4.37 -3.96
N ARG A 18 25.92 3.13 -4.38
CA ARG A 18 24.96 2.33 -5.16
C ARG A 18 23.71 2.00 -4.35
N ASN A 19 23.87 1.62 -3.09
CA ASN A 19 22.76 1.34 -2.20
C ASN A 19 21.91 2.59 -1.94
N HIS A 20 22.55 3.75 -1.73
CA HIS A 20 21.86 5.02 -1.58
C HIS A 20 21.03 5.37 -2.83
N THR A 21 21.60 5.18 -4.03
CA THR A 21 20.88 5.38 -5.30
C THR A 21 19.66 4.46 -5.42
N LYS A 22 19.81 3.18 -5.07
CA LYS A 22 18.69 2.21 -5.07
C LYS A 22 17.60 2.61 -4.07
N ALA A 23 17.97 3.02 -2.86
CA ALA A 23 17.04 3.47 -1.83
C ALA A 23 16.26 4.72 -2.27
N ASN A 24 16.95 5.69 -2.88
CA ASN A 24 16.30 6.88 -3.43
C ASN A 24 15.31 6.55 -4.56
N LYS A 25 15.66 5.59 -5.43
CA LYS A 25 14.75 5.10 -6.47
C LYS A 25 13.51 4.46 -5.85
N LEU A 26 13.68 3.54 -4.90
CA LEU A 26 12.58 2.88 -4.20
C LEU A 26 11.66 3.90 -3.52
N ARG A 27 12.21 4.89 -2.83
CA ARG A 27 11.45 5.99 -2.21
C ARG A 27 10.60 6.75 -3.24
N ASN A 28 11.17 7.04 -4.42
CA ASN A 28 10.45 7.73 -5.48
C ASN A 28 9.32 6.89 -6.06
N ASP A 29 9.55 5.59 -6.26
CA ASP A 29 8.56 4.66 -6.79
C ASP A 29 7.41 4.46 -5.79
N LEU A 30 7.70 4.36 -4.49
CA LEU A 30 6.70 4.35 -3.42
C LEU A 30 5.85 5.64 -3.42
N LYS A 31 6.50 6.81 -3.54
CA LYS A 31 5.79 8.10 -3.63
C LYS A 31 4.85 8.16 -4.84
N LYS A 32 5.24 7.59 -5.98
CA LYS A 32 4.36 7.48 -7.16
C LYS A 32 3.19 6.54 -6.89
N CYS A 33 3.44 5.39 -6.27
CA CYS A 33 2.41 4.42 -5.91
C CYS A 33 1.34 5.07 -5.01
N CYS A 34 1.75 5.76 -3.93
CA CYS A 34 0.83 6.47 -3.05
C CYS A 34 -0.04 7.51 -3.80
N LYS A 35 0.54 8.24 -4.77
CA LYS A 35 -0.22 9.20 -5.58
C LYS A 35 -1.27 8.52 -6.45
N LEU A 36 -0.91 7.39 -7.07
CA LEU A 36 -1.84 6.62 -7.90
C LEU A 36 -2.99 6.03 -7.07
N LEU A 37 -2.68 5.53 -5.87
CA LEU A 37 -3.69 5.04 -4.93
C LEU A 37 -4.65 6.15 -4.50
N LEU A 38 -4.13 7.32 -4.13
CA LEU A 38 -4.96 8.47 -3.77
C LEU A 38 -5.87 8.92 -4.92
N LYS A 39 -5.34 8.90 -6.16
CA LYS A 39 -6.14 9.19 -7.35
C LYS A 39 -7.25 8.15 -7.53
N LEU A 40 -6.92 6.86 -7.41
CA LEU A 40 -7.91 5.78 -7.51
C LEU A 40 -9.03 5.93 -6.47
N VAL A 41 -8.71 6.30 -5.22
CA VAL A 41 -9.72 6.63 -4.20
C VAL A 41 -10.60 7.77 -4.67
N THR A 42 -9.99 8.85 -5.14
CA THR A 42 -10.73 10.05 -5.56
C THR A 42 -11.67 9.72 -6.70
N ASP A 43 -11.17 9.03 -7.73
CA ASP A 43 -11.94 8.63 -8.90
C ASP A 43 -13.12 7.75 -8.48
N LEU A 44 -12.88 6.68 -7.70
CA LEU A 44 -13.95 5.81 -7.20
C LEU A 44 -14.92 6.53 -6.27
N SER A 45 -14.48 7.52 -5.49
CA SER A 45 -15.35 8.30 -4.59
C SER A 45 -16.42 9.09 -5.36
N THR A 46 -16.18 9.41 -6.63
CA THR A 46 -17.16 10.10 -7.48
C THR A 46 -18.21 9.18 -8.11
N VAL A 47 -17.95 7.87 -8.16
CA VAL A 47 -18.82 6.89 -8.84
C VAL A 47 -19.45 5.87 -7.87
N ALA A 48 -18.94 5.80 -6.65
CA ALA A 48 -19.30 4.78 -5.67
C ALA A 48 -20.54 5.16 -4.85
N LYS A 49 -21.36 4.15 -4.53
CA LYS A 49 -22.41 4.29 -3.51
C LYS A 49 -21.77 4.60 -2.14
N PRO A 50 -22.47 5.28 -1.22
CA PRO A 50 -21.92 5.70 0.07
C PRO A 50 -21.27 4.58 0.90
N ALA A 51 -21.85 3.37 0.88
CA ALA A 51 -21.28 2.20 1.58
C ALA A 51 -19.96 1.73 0.95
N THR A 52 -19.87 1.74 -0.39
CA THR A 52 -18.66 1.40 -1.14
C THR A 52 -17.57 2.47 -0.95
N HIS A 53 -17.95 3.73 -0.78
CA HIS A 53 -17.04 4.83 -0.48
C HIS A 53 -16.34 4.67 0.88
N ALA A 54 -17.08 4.36 1.94
CA ALA A 54 -16.50 4.16 3.29
C ALA A 54 -15.50 3.00 3.32
N GLN A 55 -15.81 1.88 2.65
CA GLN A 55 -14.94 0.72 2.54
C GLN A 55 -13.63 1.06 1.80
N LEU A 56 -13.74 1.78 0.68
CA LEU A 56 -12.59 2.16 -0.12
C LEU A 56 -11.63 3.10 0.62
N VAL A 57 -12.16 4.12 1.30
CA VAL A 57 -11.37 5.06 2.11
C VAL A 57 -10.60 4.29 3.20
N THR A 58 -11.26 3.32 3.83
CA THR A 58 -10.63 2.45 4.84
C THR A 58 -9.48 1.65 4.23
N ASN A 59 -9.71 0.99 3.09
CA ASN A 59 -8.70 0.13 2.45
C ASN A 59 -7.48 0.91 2.00
N VAL A 60 -7.65 2.11 1.46
CA VAL A 60 -6.49 2.94 1.07
C VAL A 60 -5.78 3.57 2.26
N THR A 61 -6.49 3.88 3.34
CA THR A 61 -5.86 4.32 4.59
C THR A 61 -5.00 3.20 5.18
N THR A 62 -5.52 1.97 5.21
CA THR A 62 -4.77 0.78 5.66
C THR A 62 -3.56 0.51 4.79
N LEU A 63 -3.73 0.53 3.46
CA LEU A 63 -2.61 0.35 2.51
C LEU A 63 -1.52 1.40 2.68
N SER A 64 -1.91 2.66 2.82
CA SER A 64 -0.97 3.77 3.00
C SER A 64 -0.17 3.60 4.29
N ARG A 65 -0.81 3.10 5.36
CA ARG A 65 -0.15 2.79 6.62
C ARG A 65 0.86 1.65 6.46
N MET A 66 0.44 0.52 5.89
CA MET A 66 1.30 -0.66 5.65
C MET A 66 2.53 -0.33 4.78
N ILE A 67 2.38 0.62 3.84
CA ILE A 67 3.51 1.08 3.02
C ILE A 67 4.46 1.96 3.85
N LEU A 68 3.94 2.82 4.73
CA LEU A 68 4.74 3.75 5.53
C LEU A 68 5.46 3.06 6.70
N ASP A 69 4.83 2.08 7.33
CA ASP A 69 5.43 1.29 8.42
C ASP A 69 6.30 0.12 7.90
N GLY A 70 6.28 -0.13 6.58
CA GLY A 70 7.06 -1.17 5.92
C GLY A 70 6.49 -2.58 6.09
N SER A 71 5.27 -2.73 6.63
CA SER A 71 4.58 -4.00 6.78
C SER A 71 3.79 -4.43 5.54
N PHE A 72 4.01 -3.78 4.39
CA PHE A 72 3.24 -4.03 3.18
C PHE A 72 3.44 -5.44 2.62
N SER A 73 2.38 -6.23 2.71
CA SER A 73 2.22 -7.51 2.00
C SER A 73 1.09 -7.37 0.97
N LEU A 74 1.43 -7.51 -0.31
CA LEU A 74 0.45 -7.44 -1.40
C LEU A 74 -0.61 -8.53 -1.28
N THR A 75 -0.21 -9.75 -0.86
CA THR A 75 -1.12 -10.89 -0.72
C THR A 75 -2.16 -10.66 0.38
N GLU A 76 -1.73 -10.17 1.54
CA GLU A 76 -2.64 -9.87 2.66
C GLU A 76 -3.60 -8.73 2.30
N PHE A 77 -3.10 -7.70 1.62
CA PHE A 77 -3.93 -6.59 1.18
C PHE A 77 -5.00 -7.02 0.15
N CYS A 78 -4.65 -7.86 -0.81
CA CYS A 78 -5.61 -8.41 -1.78
C CYS A 78 -6.67 -9.29 -1.12
N GLN A 79 -6.28 -10.08 -0.10
CA GLN A 79 -7.24 -10.88 0.68
C GLN A 79 -8.25 -9.97 1.39
N GLN A 80 -7.80 -8.89 2.03
CA GLN A 80 -8.67 -7.93 2.70
C GLN A 80 -9.69 -7.31 1.75
N ILE A 81 -9.26 -6.83 0.57
CA ILE A 81 -10.18 -6.28 -0.45
C ILE A 81 -11.23 -7.31 -0.85
N THR A 82 -10.83 -8.56 -1.06
CA THR A 82 -11.75 -9.63 -1.48
C THR A 82 -12.80 -9.91 -0.41
N THR A 83 -12.41 -9.96 0.86
CA THR A 83 -13.32 -10.13 2.00
C THR A 83 -14.29 -8.96 2.12
N ASP A 84 -13.81 -7.74 1.95
CA ASP A 84 -14.61 -6.54 2.02
C ASP A 84 -15.65 -6.45 0.88
N GLU A 85 -15.26 -6.82 -0.34
CA GLU A 85 -16.17 -6.93 -1.48
C GLU A 85 -17.26 -8.00 -1.23
N LEU A 86 -16.89 -9.13 -0.63
CA LEU A 86 -17.85 -10.18 -0.25
C LEU A 86 -18.86 -9.66 0.78
N HIS A 87 -18.40 -8.98 1.83
CA HIS A 87 -19.27 -8.39 2.87
C HIS A 87 -20.21 -7.34 2.29
N LEU A 88 -19.71 -6.47 1.39
CA LEU A 88 -20.54 -5.47 0.73
C LEU A 88 -21.61 -6.13 -0.16
N SER A 89 -21.25 -7.19 -0.88
CA SER A 89 -22.18 -7.97 -1.70
C SER A 89 -23.30 -8.61 -0.87
N MET A 90 -22.94 -9.18 0.30
CA MET A 90 -23.91 -9.73 1.25
C MET A 90 -24.88 -8.66 1.78
N TRP A 91 -24.36 -7.49 2.18
CA TRP A 91 -25.17 -6.37 2.65
C TRP A 91 -26.17 -5.90 1.59
N THR A 92 -25.76 -5.83 0.32
CA THR A 92 -26.63 -5.37 -0.77
C THR A 92 -27.65 -6.40 -1.25
N ARG A 93 -27.50 -7.68 -0.89
CA ARG A 93 -28.41 -8.76 -1.30
C ARG A 93 -29.55 -9.02 -0.32
N ASP A 94 -29.47 -8.54 0.92
CA ASP A 94 -30.49 -8.82 1.93
C ASP A 94 -30.72 -7.62 2.87
N PRO A 95 -31.79 -6.82 2.67
CA PRO A 95 -32.13 -5.71 3.57
C PRO A 95 -32.64 -6.18 4.95
N ASP A 96 -33.07 -7.43 5.09
CA ASP A 96 -33.84 -7.90 6.27
C ASP A 96 -32.96 -8.50 7.40
N LEU A 97 -31.67 -8.74 7.15
CA LEU A 97 -30.74 -9.20 8.19
C LEU A 97 -30.28 -8.09 9.15
N SER A 98 -30.50 -6.82 8.80
CA SER A 98 -30.20 -5.67 9.67
C SER A 98 -31.11 -5.59 10.91
N SER A 99 -32.24 -6.31 10.93
CA SER A 99 -33.30 -6.16 11.93
C SER A 99 -33.24 -7.15 13.10
N ASN A 100 -32.34 -8.14 13.07
CA ASN A 100 -32.36 -9.26 14.03
C ASN A 100 -31.18 -9.30 15.02
N LEU A 101 -30.43 -8.19 15.16
CA LEU A 101 -29.45 -8.01 16.23
C LEU A 101 -29.94 -6.89 17.16
N HIS A 102 -30.93 -7.22 17.99
CA HIS A 102 -31.24 -6.46 19.21
C HIS A 102 -30.87 -7.29 20.45
#